data_AF-A0A7Z9BW61-F1
#
_entry.id   AF-A0A7Z9BW61-F1
#
_cell.length_a   1.000
_cell.length_b   1.000
_cell.length_c   1.000
_cell.angle_alpha   90.00
_cell.angle_beta   90.00
_cell.angle_gamma   90.00
#
_symmetry.space_group_name_H-M   'P 1'
#
loop_
_entity.id
_entity.type
_entity.pdbx_description
1 polymer ?
#
loop_
_entity_poly.entity_id
_entity_poly.type
_entity_poly.pdbx_seq_one_letter_code
_entity_poly.pdbx_strand_id
1 'polypeptide(L)'
;MLRQSKGKFLLKSEALLEEFIWLHLKPLLNLDPVKKQYFINKQNRSDILGVNPEGRLAILELKKGEGKTSIDQLLRYQDFFRKESHQDPNFERVDFSKKFLLIAIASHFNSSTIDYAQKMIPDCLLLTHELKQYENGEYFLLLKKLDNRVLSKIPIEIIEDSLFESLPSFIQGYLLDKPEIRERVLLIIQKILSYNSEIKIEEKVNYTGRTYKEILFTKFDSKKQILTNKTCAGFNYFPEENIGSGKLQLYVCLPTVAFQPRQAKWIKGVDEIDIQTEDFVQVTQLLDFNTILHLEGGFQLKYPFQITGINEIFDNFQDYYINYRKYMKSRQKLRPVDASDFTSVDSIIQMALEDWSVR
;
A
#
# COMPACT_ATOMS: atom_id res chain seq x y z
N MET A 1 -14.02 -2.34 11.39
CA MET A 1 -13.12 -1.15 11.40
C MET A 1 -13.28 -0.25 12.63
N LEU A 2 -14.36 -0.41 13.39
CA LEU A 2 -14.66 0.30 14.62
C LEU A 2 -14.86 -0.69 15.75
N ARG A 3 -14.40 -0.36 16.95
CA ARG A 3 -15.02 -0.92 18.16
C ARG A 3 -15.89 0.16 18.75
N GLN A 4 -17.18 -0.12 18.91
CA GLN A 4 -18.00 0.66 19.81
C GLN A 4 -17.46 0.40 21.23
N SER A 5 -16.86 1.41 21.84
CA SER A 5 -16.42 1.34 23.24
C SER A 5 -17.08 2.48 23.98
N LYS A 6 -17.93 2.15 24.95
CA LYS A 6 -18.66 3.13 25.78
C LYS A 6 -19.41 4.18 24.92
N GLY A 7 -20.05 3.74 23.83
CA GLY A 7 -20.81 4.62 22.94
C GLY A 7 -19.99 5.47 21.97
N LYS A 8 -18.66 5.29 21.90
CA LYS A 8 -17.78 6.00 20.95
C LYS A 8 -17.24 5.05 19.89
N PHE A 9 -17.13 5.57 18.67
CA PHE A 9 -16.48 4.94 17.53
C PHE A 9 -14.97 5.26 17.55
N LEU A 10 -14.13 4.23 17.47
CA LEU A 10 -12.66 4.35 17.43
C LEU A 10 -12.06 3.56 16.27
N LEU A 11 -11.09 4.13 15.58
CA LEU A 11 -10.28 3.40 14.60
C LEU A 11 -9.60 2.18 15.22
N LYS A 12 -9.48 1.10 14.44
CA LYS A 12 -8.95 -0.18 14.89
C LYS A 12 -7.50 -0.09 15.39
N SER A 13 -6.64 0.64 14.69
CA SER A 13 -5.20 0.78 15.01
C SER A 13 -4.71 2.22 14.83
N GLU A 14 -3.55 2.52 15.41
CA GLU A 14 -2.81 3.77 15.16
C GLU A 14 -2.31 3.83 13.71
N ALA A 15 -1.84 2.70 13.17
CA ALA A 15 -1.44 2.59 11.77
C ALA A 15 -2.58 2.93 10.80
N LEU A 16 -3.82 2.53 11.08
CA LEU A 16 -4.96 2.91 10.22
C LEU A 16 -5.28 4.40 10.33
N LEU A 17 -5.17 5.00 11.53
CA LEU A 17 -5.29 6.45 11.69
C LEU A 17 -4.21 7.17 10.87
N GLU A 18 -2.97 6.74 10.95
CA GLU A 18 -1.86 7.30 10.19
C GLU A 18 -2.09 7.19 8.68
N GLU A 19 -2.46 6.01 8.16
CA GLU A 19 -2.75 5.82 6.73
C GLU A 19 -3.88 6.74 6.26
N PHE A 20 -4.94 6.87 7.05
CA PHE A 20 -6.08 7.72 6.71
C PHE A 20 -5.72 9.22 6.76
N ILE A 21 -5.01 9.68 7.80
CA ILE A 21 -4.54 11.07 7.88
C ILE A 21 -3.55 11.38 6.74
N TRP A 22 -2.67 10.45 6.38
CA TRP A 22 -1.72 10.60 5.28
C TRP A 22 -2.42 10.80 3.93
N LEU A 23 -3.41 9.98 3.61
CA LEU A 23 -4.17 10.07 2.35
C LEU A 23 -4.95 11.39 2.24
N HIS A 24 -5.35 11.94 3.38
CA HIS A 24 -6.19 13.14 3.45
C HIS A 24 -5.49 14.35 4.05
N LEU A 25 -4.15 14.39 3.98
CA LEU A 25 -3.35 15.41 4.64
C LEU A 25 -3.68 16.83 4.14
N LYS A 26 -3.91 16.98 2.84
CA LYS A 26 -4.29 18.25 2.21
C LYS A 26 -5.66 18.74 2.66
N PRO A 27 -6.77 17.99 2.51
CA PRO A 27 -8.08 18.47 2.97
C PRO A 27 -8.19 18.60 4.50
N LEU A 28 -7.43 17.83 5.29
CA LEU A 28 -7.51 17.88 6.75
C LEU A 28 -6.69 19.01 7.39
N LEU A 29 -5.50 19.27 6.87
CA LEU A 29 -4.51 20.16 7.50
C LEU A 29 -3.89 21.18 6.54
N ASN A 30 -4.29 21.18 5.27
CA ASN A 30 -3.69 21.98 4.20
C ASN A 30 -2.17 21.76 4.07
N LEU A 31 -1.72 20.52 4.20
CA LEU A 31 -0.31 20.14 4.02
C LEU A 31 -0.16 19.23 2.80
N ASP A 32 0.89 19.45 2.05
CA ASP A 32 1.32 18.53 1.01
C ASP A 32 2.22 17.45 1.63
N PRO A 33 2.04 16.16 1.26
CA PRO A 33 2.85 15.08 1.81
C PRO A 33 4.34 15.27 1.49
N VAL A 34 5.20 15.02 2.47
CA VAL A 34 6.67 14.98 2.32
C VAL A 34 7.16 13.55 2.52
N LYS A 35 6.90 12.96 3.69
CA LYS A 35 7.30 11.58 3.99
C LYS A 35 6.47 10.99 5.12
N LYS A 36 6.26 9.68 5.09
CA LYS A 36 5.63 8.92 6.18
C LYS A 36 6.67 8.00 6.82
N GLN A 37 6.58 7.78 8.14
CA GLN A 37 7.49 6.92 8.90
C GLN A 37 8.98 7.25 8.68
N TYR A 38 9.31 8.55 8.63
CA TYR A 38 10.68 9.01 8.34
C TYR A 38 11.63 8.70 9.50
N PHE A 39 12.78 8.11 9.19
CA PHE A 39 13.79 7.78 10.18
C PHE A 39 14.46 9.04 10.72
N ILE A 40 14.26 9.28 12.01
CA ILE A 40 14.96 10.31 12.78
C ILE A 40 16.30 9.75 13.26
N ASN A 41 16.34 8.46 13.58
CA ASN A 41 17.56 7.72 13.85
C ASN A 41 17.27 6.22 13.71
N LYS A 42 18.22 5.36 14.09
CA LYS A 42 18.05 3.90 14.02
C LYS A 42 16.86 3.38 14.85
N GLN A 43 16.41 4.11 15.87
CA GLN A 43 15.37 3.66 16.81
C GLN A 43 14.06 4.45 16.74
N ASN A 44 14.05 5.64 16.13
CA ASN A 44 12.89 6.53 16.11
C ASN A 44 12.49 6.88 14.70
N ARG A 45 11.17 6.90 14.46
CA ARG A 45 10.56 7.35 13.21
C ARG A 45 9.45 8.34 13.53
N SER A 46 9.34 9.41 12.77
CA SER A 46 8.18 10.29 12.84
C SER A 46 7.04 9.71 12.03
N ASP A 47 5.81 9.84 12.50
CA ASP A 47 4.66 9.29 11.78
C ASP A 47 4.45 9.95 10.42
N ILE A 48 4.23 11.27 10.38
CA ILE A 48 3.99 11.99 9.12
C ILE A 48 4.77 13.30 9.08
N LEU A 49 5.40 13.55 7.94
CA LEU A 49 5.98 14.83 7.55
C LEU A 49 5.19 15.39 6.37
N GLY A 50 4.85 16.67 6.47
CA GLY A 50 4.22 17.43 5.40
C GLY A 50 4.85 18.82 5.25
N VAL A 51 4.48 19.52 4.20
CA VAL A 51 4.88 20.91 3.98
C VAL A 51 3.64 21.75 3.74
N ASN A 52 3.55 22.89 4.41
CA ASN A 52 2.44 23.81 4.21
C ASN A 52 2.68 24.72 2.98
N PRO A 53 1.70 25.50 2.51
CA PRO A 53 1.86 26.38 1.35
C PRO A 53 2.97 27.43 1.51
N GLU A 54 3.29 27.80 2.76
CA GLU A 54 4.38 28.71 3.08
C GLU A 54 5.75 27.99 3.14
N GLY A 55 5.87 26.72 2.77
CA GLY A 55 7.13 25.97 2.77
C GLY A 55 7.62 25.55 4.15
N ARG A 56 6.81 25.66 5.20
CA ARG A 56 7.17 25.23 6.56
C ARG A 56 7.01 23.73 6.68
N LEU A 57 8.06 23.06 7.20
CA LEU A 57 7.96 21.65 7.58
C LEU A 57 6.95 21.48 8.70
N ALA A 58 5.96 20.61 8.47
CA ALA A 58 5.05 20.12 9.47
C ALA A 58 5.48 18.72 9.93
N ILE A 59 5.66 18.55 11.23
CA ILE A 59 6.04 17.30 11.88
C ILE A 59 4.82 16.86 12.70
N LEU A 60 4.23 15.73 12.31
CA LEU A 60 3.03 15.18 12.92
C LEU A 60 3.39 13.93 13.70
N GLU A 61 2.84 13.83 14.90
CA GLU A 61 2.86 12.62 15.72
C GLU A 61 1.43 12.27 16.13
N LEU A 62 1.05 11.02 15.91
CA LEU A 62 -0.30 10.53 16.06
C LEU A 62 -0.37 9.55 17.22
N LYS A 63 -1.44 9.60 18.00
CA LYS A 63 -1.76 8.61 19.02
C LYS A 63 -3.21 8.20 18.92
N LYS A 64 -3.46 6.90 18.91
CA LYS A 64 -4.85 6.42 19.08
C LYS A 64 -5.40 6.77 20.47
N GLY A 65 -4.55 6.85 21.49
CA GLY A 65 -4.90 7.06 22.89
C GLY A 65 -4.57 8.47 23.41
N GLU A 66 -3.90 8.51 24.56
CA GLU A 66 -3.40 9.73 25.22
C GLU A 66 -2.17 10.29 24.48
N GLY A 67 -2.11 11.61 24.29
CA GLY A 67 -1.06 12.26 23.51
C GLY A 67 0.22 12.65 24.26
N LYS A 68 0.43 12.23 25.52
CA LYS A 68 1.59 12.67 26.32
C LYS A 68 2.92 12.37 25.66
N THR A 69 3.08 11.13 25.19
CA THR A 69 4.33 10.67 24.54
C THR A 69 4.61 11.41 23.24
N SER A 70 3.56 11.92 22.57
CA SER A 70 3.71 12.69 21.33
C SER A 70 4.50 13.97 21.51
N ILE A 71 4.36 14.63 22.66
CA ILE A 71 5.05 15.89 22.95
C ILE A 71 6.57 15.66 23.02
N ASP A 72 6.98 14.60 23.72
CA ASP A 72 8.40 14.22 23.83
C ASP A 72 8.98 13.78 22.48
N GLN A 73 8.19 13.10 21.65
CA GLN A 73 8.60 12.72 20.29
C GLN A 73 8.80 13.95 19.40
N LEU A 74 7.83 14.87 19.39
CA LEU A 74 7.91 16.10 18.60
C LEU A 74 9.10 16.98 18.99
N LEU A 75 9.43 17.06 20.28
CA LEU A 75 10.65 17.73 20.75
C LEU A 75 11.91 17.10 20.15
N ARG A 76 12.03 15.77 20.23
CA ARG A 76 13.18 15.05 19.65
C ARG A 76 13.29 15.27 18.16
N TYR A 77 12.17 15.25 17.45
CA TYR A 77 12.15 15.40 15.99
C TYR A 77 12.48 16.82 15.58
N GLN A 78 11.95 17.82 16.29
CA GLN A 78 12.32 19.22 16.09
C GLN A 78 13.84 19.42 16.26
N ASP A 79 14.42 18.85 17.31
CA ASP A 79 15.87 18.95 17.55
C ASP A 79 16.69 18.27 16.46
N PHE A 80 16.24 17.12 15.96
CA PHE A 80 16.85 16.43 14.83
C PHE A 80 16.85 17.31 13.57
N PHE A 81 15.68 17.80 13.16
CA PHE A 81 15.55 18.60 11.94
C PHE A 81 16.27 19.95 12.03
N ARG A 82 16.53 20.48 13.23
CA ARG A 82 17.34 21.70 13.41
C ARG A 82 18.85 21.47 13.25
N LYS A 83 19.34 20.26 13.54
CA LYS A 83 20.78 19.98 13.65
C LYS A 83 21.36 19.39 12.36
N GLU A 84 20.56 18.70 11.57
CA GLU A 84 21.05 18.02 10.36
C GLU A 84 20.92 18.89 9.10
N SER A 85 21.84 18.68 8.16
CA SER A 85 21.75 19.25 6.81
C SER A 85 20.91 18.31 5.95
N HIS A 86 19.74 18.79 5.51
CA HIS A 86 18.76 17.97 4.81
C HIS A 86 19.04 17.98 3.31
N GLN A 87 19.79 16.98 2.85
CA GLN A 87 20.05 16.71 1.44
C GLN A 87 19.08 15.69 0.84
N ASP A 88 18.12 15.20 1.63
CA ASP A 88 17.13 14.24 1.15
C ASP A 88 16.17 14.93 0.15
N PRO A 89 16.06 14.42 -1.09
CA PRO A 89 15.22 15.00 -2.15
C PRO A 89 13.75 15.18 -1.77
N ASN A 90 13.24 14.40 -0.80
CA ASN A 90 11.86 14.56 -0.32
C ASN A 90 11.61 15.96 0.27
N PHE A 91 12.67 16.66 0.72
CA PHE A 91 12.59 17.97 1.35
C PHE A 91 12.86 19.15 0.43
N GLU A 92 12.92 18.97 -0.90
CA GLU A 92 13.18 20.06 -1.87
C GLU A 92 12.26 21.29 -1.71
N ARG A 93 11.02 21.06 -1.27
CA ARG A 93 10.01 22.13 -1.07
C ARG A 93 10.04 22.77 0.33
N VAL A 94 10.91 22.29 1.21
CA VAL A 94 10.93 22.69 2.63
C VAL A 94 11.94 23.81 2.83
N ASP A 95 11.48 24.91 3.41
CA ASP A 95 12.33 26.00 3.88
C ASP A 95 12.68 25.80 5.36
N PHE A 96 13.85 25.21 5.60
CA PHE A 96 14.35 24.94 6.96
C PHE A 96 14.75 26.20 7.75
N SER A 97 14.79 27.38 7.11
CA SER A 97 14.95 28.64 7.85
C SER A 97 13.68 29.02 8.62
N LYS A 98 12.52 28.50 8.21
CA LYS A 98 11.24 28.77 8.86
C LYS A 98 11.01 27.88 10.06
N LYS A 99 10.29 28.41 11.05
CA LYS A 99 9.87 27.68 12.24
C LYS A 99 8.95 26.50 11.86
N PHE A 100 9.31 25.29 12.28
CA PHE A 100 8.52 24.09 12.07
C PHE A 100 7.11 24.20 12.66
N LEU A 101 6.16 23.52 12.03
CA LEU A 101 4.82 23.29 12.54
C LEU A 101 4.82 21.96 13.28
N LEU A 102 4.72 22.00 14.61
CA LEU A 102 4.57 20.79 15.42
C LEU A 102 3.09 20.52 15.63
N ILE A 103 2.65 19.30 15.29
CA ILE A 103 1.24 18.92 15.37
C ILE A 103 1.16 17.57 16.10
N ALA A 104 0.44 17.53 17.21
CA ALA A 104 0.12 16.28 17.89
C ALA A 104 -1.35 15.96 17.69
N ILE A 105 -1.66 14.76 17.21
CA ILE A 105 -3.04 14.30 16.98
C ILE A 105 -3.30 13.11 17.90
N ALA A 106 -4.20 13.24 18.87
CA ALA A 106 -4.51 12.19 19.84
C ALA A 106 -6.02 12.00 20.03
N SER A 107 -6.48 10.94 20.70
CA SER A 107 -7.92 10.86 21.04
C SER A 107 -8.29 11.86 22.14
N HIS A 108 -7.34 12.17 23.03
CA HIS A 108 -7.49 13.13 24.10
C HIS A 108 -6.12 13.58 24.64
N PHE A 109 -6.12 14.76 25.25
CA PHE A 109 -5.02 15.29 26.06
C PHE A 109 -5.58 15.65 27.43
N ASN A 110 -4.97 15.14 28.51
CA ASN A 110 -5.32 15.57 29.87
C ASN A 110 -4.64 16.91 30.20
N SER A 111 -5.10 17.58 31.26
CA SER A 111 -4.60 18.91 31.65
C SER A 111 -3.09 18.92 31.87
N SER A 112 -2.53 17.89 32.53
CA SER A 112 -1.09 17.82 32.77
C SER A 112 -0.28 17.70 31.47
N THR A 113 -0.80 17.01 30.45
CA THR A 113 -0.18 16.95 29.12
C THR A 113 -0.27 18.29 28.40
N ILE A 114 -1.40 18.99 28.50
CA ILE A 114 -1.59 20.31 27.90
C ILE A 114 -0.62 21.32 28.53
N ASP A 115 -0.54 21.36 29.85
CA ASP A 115 0.38 22.23 30.59
C ASP A 115 1.84 21.92 30.23
N TYR A 116 2.19 20.64 30.11
CA TYR A 116 3.50 20.20 29.68
C TYR A 116 3.83 20.66 28.25
N ALA A 117 2.90 20.48 27.31
CA ALA A 117 3.08 20.93 25.93
C ALA A 117 3.23 22.46 25.84
N GLN A 118 2.43 23.22 26.58
CA GLN A 118 2.54 24.69 26.64
C GLN A 118 3.91 25.15 27.15
N LYS A 119 4.48 24.43 28.12
CA LYS A 119 5.81 24.75 28.67
C LYS A 119 6.94 24.40 27.71
N MET A 120 6.86 23.24 27.05
CA MET A 120 7.98 22.71 26.26
C MET A 120 7.94 23.12 24.78
N ILE A 121 6.75 23.19 24.20
CA ILE A 121 6.51 23.52 22.78
C ILE A 121 5.25 24.42 22.67
N PRO A 122 5.33 25.70 23.08
CA PRO A 122 4.16 26.58 23.21
C PRO A 122 3.35 26.77 21.92
N ASP A 123 3.99 26.63 20.75
CA ASP A 123 3.33 26.75 19.44
C ASP A 123 2.89 25.40 18.85
N CYS A 124 2.92 24.32 19.64
CA CYS A 124 2.43 23.02 19.21
C CYS A 124 0.92 23.04 19.03
N LEU A 125 0.46 22.59 17.86
CA LEU A 125 -0.95 22.43 17.58
C LEU A 125 -1.42 21.07 18.12
N LEU A 126 -2.15 21.10 19.23
CA LEU A 126 -2.78 19.92 19.81
C LEU A 126 -4.18 19.72 19.22
N LEU A 127 -4.37 18.59 18.54
CA LEU A 127 -5.63 18.23 17.90
C LEU A 127 -6.17 16.91 18.44
N THR A 128 -7.46 16.87 18.75
CA THR A 128 -8.14 15.62 19.06
C THR A 128 -8.79 15.03 17.80
N HIS A 129 -8.71 13.71 17.64
CA HIS A 129 -9.49 13.00 16.62
C HIS A 129 -10.73 12.36 17.23
N GLU A 130 -11.83 12.40 16.48
CA GLU A 130 -13.11 11.80 16.86
C GLU A 130 -13.82 11.26 15.63
N LEU A 131 -14.40 10.06 15.74
CA LEU A 131 -15.35 9.55 14.77
C LEU A 131 -16.77 9.85 15.23
N LYS A 132 -17.54 10.55 14.41
CA LYS A 132 -18.90 10.96 14.73
C LYS A 132 -19.86 10.61 13.60
N GLN A 133 -20.99 10.02 13.97
CA GLN A 133 -22.15 9.85 13.09
C GLN A 133 -23.02 11.10 13.14
N TYR A 134 -23.49 11.55 11.98
CA TYR A 134 -24.46 12.63 11.85
C TYR A 134 -25.87 12.07 11.63
N GLU A 135 -26.88 12.93 11.74
CA GLU A 135 -28.31 12.54 11.67
C GLU A 135 -28.70 11.86 10.34
N ASN A 136 -28.00 12.21 9.26
CA ASN A 136 -28.15 11.58 7.95
C ASN A 136 -27.52 10.18 7.85
N GLY A 137 -26.97 9.66 8.94
CA GLY A 137 -26.31 8.36 9.00
C GLY A 137 -24.85 8.37 8.56
N GLU A 138 -24.34 9.48 8.01
CA GLU A 138 -22.96 9.59 7.54
C GLU A 138 -21.98 9.67 8.71
N TYR A 139 -20.81 9.06 8.51
CA TYR A 139 -19.72 9.08 9.47
C TYR A 139 -18.60 10.00 8.99
N PHE A 140 -18.01 10.72 9.94
CA PHE A 140 -16.90 11.62 9.68
C PHE A 140 -15.78 11.37 10.68
N LEU A 141 -14.53 11.49 10.22
CA LEU A 141 -13.38 11.75 11.07
C LEU A 141 -13.24 13.26 11.24
N LEU A 142 -13.24 13.71 12.49
CA LEU A 142 -13.11 15.11 12.87
C LEU A 142 -11.75 15.32 13.51
N LEU A 143 -11.07 16.39 13.11
CA LEU A 143 -9.97 16.96 13.87
C LEU A 143 -10.47 18.20 14.60
N LYS A 144 -10.34 18.21 15.93
CA LYS A 144 -10.80 19.29 16.79
C LYS A 144 -9.64 19.91 17.55
N LYS A 145 -9.74 21.21 17.82
CA LYS A 145 -8.86 21.89 18.78
C LYS A 145 -9.28 21.55 20.21
N LEU A 146 -8.43 21.90 21.19
CA LEU A 146 -8.70 21.66 22.61
C LEU A 146 -9.95 22.39 23.14
N ASP A 147 -10.37 23.47 22.49
CA ASP A 147 -11.63 24.19 22.76
C ASP A 147 -12.87 23.49 22.14
N ASN A 148 -12.71 22.27 21.63
CA ASN A 148 -13.70 21.49 20.87
C ASN A 148 -14.15 22.08 19.53
N ARG A 149 -13.54 23.19 19.06
CA ARG A 149 -13.81 23.70 17.73
C ARG A 149 -13.29 22.71 16.69
N VAL A 150 -14.16 22.31 15.76
CA VAL A 150 -13.79 21.49 14.61
C VAL A 150 -12.87 22.30 13.71
N LEU A 151 -11.65 21.80 13.51
CA LEU A 151 -10.69 22.34 12.54
C LEU A 151 -11.05 21.87 11.14
N SER A 152 -11.26 20.57 11.00
CA SER A 152 -11.60 19.91 9.74
C SER A 152 -12.41 18.64 10.01
N LYS A 153 -13.14 18.20 9.00
CA LYS A 153 -13.84 16.92 9.00
C LYS A 153 -13.74 16.30 7.62
N ILE A 154 -13.69 14.98 7.56
CA ILE A 154 -13.70 14.25 6.31
C ILE A 154 -14.64 13.05 6.40
N PRO A 155 -15.42 12.76 5.35
CA PRO A 155 -16.24 11.56 5.32
C PRO A 155 -15.37 10.32 5.51
N ILE A 156 -15.90 9.34 6.22
CA ILE A 156 -15.30 8.02 6.35
C ILE A 156 -16.44 7.02 6.39
N GLU A 157 -16.33 5.94 5.61
CA GLU A 157 -17.33 4.89 5.65
C GLU A 157 -17.13 3.98 6.86
N ILE A 158 -18.15 3.23 7.28
CA ILE A 158 -17.98 2.12 8.21
C ILE A 158 -18.09 0.81 7.44
N ILE A 159 -17.04 0.01 7.50
CA ILE A 159 -17.00 -1.32 6.89
C ILE A 159 -16.99 -2.36 8.01
N GLU A 160 -18.07 -3.15 8.06
CA GLU A 160 -18.26 -4.31 8.93
C GLU A 160 -18.01 -5.61 8.15
N ASP A 161 -16.81 -5.75 7.62
CA ASP A 161 -16.39 -6.93 6.86
C ASP A 161 -15.16 -7.56 7.51
N SER A 162 -15.25 -8.86 7.85
CA SER A 162 -14.19 -9.57 8.56
C SER A 162 -12.91 -9.72 7.71
N LEU A 163 -13.05 -9.85 6.39
CA LEU A 163 -11.92 -9.94 5.48
C LEU A 163 -11.22 -8.58 5.42
N PHE A 164 -11.95 -7.49 5.17
CA PHE A 164 -11.42 -6.13 5.19
C PHE A 164 -10.67 -5.84 6.50
N GLU A 165 -11.26 -6.23 7.62
CA GLU A 165 -10.67 -6.08 8.94
C GLU A 165 -9.36 -6.84 9.15
N SER A 166 -9.12 -7.90 8.38
CA SER A 166 -7.92 -8.73 8.46
C SER A 166 -6.77 -8.23 7.58
N LEU A 167 -7.04 -7.30 6.67
CA LEU A 167 -6.04 -6.75 5.75
C LEU A 167 -5.02 -5.85 6.47
N PRO A 168 -3.81 -5.67 5.93
CA PRO A 168 -2.89 -4.65 6.41
C PRO A 168 -3.47 -3.23 6.38
N SER A 169 -3.03 -2.37 7.29
CA SER A 169 -3.62 -1.02 7.47
C SER A 169 -3.47 -0.13 6.22
N PHE A 170 -2.42 -0.33 5.41
CA PHE A 170 -2.24 0.43 4.17
C PHE A 170 -3.25 0.06 3.08
N ILE A 171 -3.62 -1.22 2.98
CA ILE A 171 -4.69 -1.67 2.08
C ILE A 171 -6.04 -1.16 2.59
N GLN A 172 -6.30 -1.28 3.90
CA GLN A 172 -7.53 -0.74 4.49
C GLN A 172 -7.66 0.77 4.22
N GLY A 173 -6.60 1.54 4.47
CA GLY A 173 -6.55 2.98 4.21
C GLY A 173 -6.83 3.31 2.75
N TYR A 174 -6.17 2.62 1.82
CA TYR A 174 -6.37 2.83 0.39
C TYR A 174 -7.81 2.53 -0.05
N LEU A 175 -8.38 1.40 0.39
CA LEU A 175 -9.75 1.01 0.03
C LEU A 175 -10.83 1.86 0.72
N LEU A 176 -10.49 2.63 1.76
CA LEU A 176 -11.35 3.67 2.33
C LEU A 176 -11.35 4.93 1.48
N ASP A 177 -10.21 5.30 0.92
CA ASP A 177 -10.07 6.43 -0.02
C ASP A 177 -10.65 6.10 -1.40
N LYS A 178 -10.75 4.81 -1.73
CA LYS A 178 -11.21 4.28 -3.02
C LYS A 178 -12.40 3.33 -2.88
N PRO A 179 -13.56 3.81 -2.38
CA PRO A 179 -14.74 2.97 -2.22
C PRO A 179 -15.22 2.33 -3.53
N GLU A 180 -14.98 2.98 -4.68
CA GLU A 180 -15.43 2.54 -6.01
C GLU A 180 -14.83 1.20 -6.47
N ILE A 181 -13.62 0.86 -6.03
CA ILE A 181 -12.95 -0.42 -6.37
C ILE A 181 -12.95 -1.41 -5.21
N ARG A 182 -13.37 -0.99 -4.01
CA ARG A 182 -13.21 -1.75 -2.78
C ARG A 182 -13.87 -3.12 -2.83
N GLU A 183 -15.14 -3.17 -3.19
CA GLU A 183 -15.87 -4.44 -3.25
C GLU A 183 -15.20 -5.41 -4.22
N ARG A 184 -14.72 -4.89 -5.36
CA ARG A 184 -14.06 -5.73 -6.36
C ARG A 184 -12.72 -6.27 -5.87
N VAL A 185 -11.91 -5.45 -5.22
CA VAL A 185 -10.65 -5.90 -4.60
C VAL A 185 -10.93 -6.94 -3.51
N LEU A 186 -11.93 -6.73 -2.65
CA LEU A 186 -12.30 -7.69 -1.62
C LEU A 186 -12.76 -9.04 -2.21
N LEU A 187 -13.52 -9.02 -3.31
CA LEU A 187 -13.93 -10.24 -4.02
C LEU A 187 -12.73 -11.00 -4.58
N ILE A 188 -11.74 -10.31 -5.14
CA ILE A 188 -10.49 -10.91 -5.62
C ILE A 188 -9.74 -11.59 -4.48
N ILE A 189 -9.56 -10.88 -3.36
CA ILE A 189 -8.87 -11.40 -2.18
C ILE A 189 -9.62 -12.63 -1.65
N GLN A 190 -10.95 -12.56 -1.53
CA GLN A 190 -11.79 -13.65 -1.07
C GLN A 190 -11.68 -14.87 -1.99
N LYS A 191 -11.69 -14.67 -3.32
CA LYS A 191 -11.51 -15.73 -4.29
C LYS A 191 -10.17 -16.44 -4.13
N ILE A 192 -9.09 -15.69 -3.95
CA ILE A 192 -7.75 -16.25 -3.76
C ILE A 192 -7.67 -17.06 -2.45
N LEU A 193 -8.15 -16.49 -1.34
CA LEU A 193 -8.08 -17.15 -0.02
C LEU A 193 -9.00 -18.36 0.09
N SER A 194 -10.16 -18.34 -0.58
CA SER A 194 -11.11 -19.46 -0.58
C SER A 194 -10.68 -20.63 -1.46
N TYR A 195 -9.76 -20.41 -2.40
CA TYR A 195 -9.29 -21.45 -3.32
C TYR A 195 -8.59 -22.60 -2.60
N ASN A 196 -7.77 -22.30 -1.59
CA ASN A 196 -7.09 -23.30 -0.77
C ASN A 196 -6.77 -22.73 0.62
N SER A 197 -7.15 -23.46 1.67
CA SER A 197 -6.97 -23.05 3.07
C SER A 197 -5.50 -22.86 3.52
N GLU A 198 -4.54 -23.36 2.74
CA GLU A 198 -3.11 -23.16 2.99
C GLU A 198 -2.59 -21.81 2.50
N ILE A 199 -3.34 -21.12 1.61
CA ILE A 199 -3.01 -19.78 1.14
C ILE A 199 -3.30 -18.79 2.25
N LYS A 200 -2.34 -17.91 2.53
CA LYS A 200 -2.45 -16.87 3.54
C LYS A 200 -1.92 -15.55 2.99
N ILE A 201 -2.35 -14.46 3.62
CA ILE A 201 -1.83 -13.11 3.36
C ILE A 201 -0.53 -12.93 4.15
N GLU A 202 0.49 -12.41 3.48
CA GLU A 202 1.71 -11.90 4.11
C GLU A 202 1.96 -10.46 3.67
N GLU A 203 2.34 -9.58 4.60
CA GLU A 203 2.77 -8.21 4.30
C GLU A 203 4.30 -8.18 4.17
N LYS A 204 4.81 -7.53 3.11
CA LYS A 204 6.21 -7.12 3.05
C LYS A 204 6.36 -5.65 2.69
N VAL A 205 7.50 -5.10 3.07
CA VAL A 205 7.94 -3.76 2.64
C VAL A 205 9.22 -3.95 1.86
N ASN A 206 9.21 -3.52 0.60
CA ASN A 206 10.39 -3.54 -0.25
C ASN A 206 11.04 -2.16 -0.28
N TYR A 207 12.36 -2.14 -0.06
CA TYR A 207 13.18 -0.93 -0.05
C TYR A 207 14.14 -0.85 -1.25
N THR A 208 14.09 -1.80 -2.20
CA THR A 208 15.00 -1.81 -3.36
C THR A 208 14.49 -0.88 -4.46
N GLY A 209 15.19 0.25 -4.66
CA GLY A 209 14.92 1.20 -5.74
C GLY A 209 13.75 2.14 -5.43
N ARG A 210 12.52 1.62 -5.44
CA ARG A 210 11.31 2.36 -5.03
C ARG A 210 10.71 1.71 -3.80
N THR A 211 10.31 2.52 -2.81
CA THR A 211 9.67 1.98 -1.61
C THR A 211 8.22 1.66 -1.91
N TYR A 212 7.86 0.38 -1.85
CA TYR A 212 6.48 -0.08 -1.96
C TYR A 212 6.15 -1.10 -0.87
N LYS A 213 4.88 -1.21 -0.54
CA LYS A 213 4.36 -2.25 0.36
C LYS A 213 3.66 -3.30 -0.48
N GLU A 214 3.82 -4.56 -0.17
CA GLU A 214 3.12 -5.63 -0.88
C GLU A 214 2.30 -6.48 0.08
N ILE A 215 1.18 -7.00 -0.43
CA ILE A 215 0.53 -8.18 0.13
C ILE A 215 0.71 -9.36 -0.80
N LEU A 216 1.16 -10.48 -0.25
CA LEU A 216 1.36 -11.73 -0.97
C LEU A 216 0.29 -12.74 -0.59
N PHE A 217 -0.20 -13.48 -1.57
CA PHE A 217 -0.99 -14.68 -1.36
C PHE A 217 -0.11 -15.91 -1.58
N THR A 218 0.30 -16.53 -0.47
CA THR A 218 1.36 -17.54 -0.50
C THR A 218 1.17 -18.65 0.53
N LYS A 219 1.98 -19.70 0.40
CA LYS A 219 2.04 -20.80 1.37
C LYS A 219 3.25 -20.64 2.28
N PHE A 220 3.10 -21.15 3.49
CA PHE A 220 4.17 -21.22 4.47
C PHE A 220 4.70 -22.66 4.61
N ASP A 221 5.99 -22.82 4.83
CA ASP A 221 6.58 -24.10 5.20
C ASP A 221 6.27 -24.48 6.66
N SER A 222 6.73 -25.66 7.09
CA SER A 222 6.55 -26.12 8.47
C SER A 222 7.24 -25.25 9.52
N LYS A 223 8.20 -24.41 9.12
CA LYS A 223 8.92 -23.45 9.96
C LYS A 223 8.29 -22.05 9.92
N LYS A 224 7.12 -21.90 9.29
CA LYS A 224 6.44 -20.61 9.07
C LYS A 224 7.26 -19.63 8.23
N GLN A 225 8.11 -20.13 7.35
CA GLN A 225 8.80 -19.33 6.34
C GLN A 225 7.99 -19.30 5.05
N ILE A 226 8.04 -18.18 4.35
CA ILE A 226 7.34 -17.99 3.08
C ILE A 226 7.95 -18.91 2.03
N LEU A 227 7.10 -19.66 1.33
CA LEU A 227 7.49 -20.40 0.13
C LEU A 227 7.26 -19.51 -1.09
N THR A 228 8.26 -18.72 -1.47
CA THR A 228 8.15 -17.75 -2.57
C THR A 228 7.74 -18.39 -3.89
N ASN A 229 8.19 -19.62 -4.17
CA ASN A 229 7.78 -20.42 -5.32
C ASN A 229 6.31 -20.91 -5.26
N LYS A 230 5.65 -20.76 -4.10
CA LYS A 230 4.23 -21.02 -3.83
C LYS A 230 3.46 -19.72 -3.59
N THR A 231 3.90 -18.60 -4.13
CA THR A 231 3.08 -17.41 -4.26
C THR A 231 2.19 -17.56 -5.51
N CYS A 232 0.91 -17.22 -5.40
CA CYS A 232 -0.04 -17.27 -6.53
C CYS A 232 -0.37 -15.88 -7.08
N ALA A 233 -0.41 -14.87 -6.22
CA ALA A 233 -0.73 -13.49 -6.58
C ALA A 233 -0.27 -12.55 -5.47
N GLY A 234 -0.39 -11.25 -5.72
CA GLY A 234 -0.24 -10.22 -4.70
C GLY A 234 -0.76 -8.87 -5.16
N PHE A 235 -0.69 -7.90 -4.25
CA PHE A 235 -0.90 -6.50 -4.60
C PHE A 235 0.31 -5.68 -4.19
N ASN A 236 0.80 -4.84 -5.10
CA ASN A 236 1.83 -3.84 -4.84
C ASN A 236 1.16 -2.49 -4.57
N TYR A 237 1.52 -1.85 -3.46
CA TYR A 237 1.06 -0.53 -3.06
C TYR A 237 2.20 0.49 -3.09
N PHE A 238 2.05 1.50 -3.95
CA PHE A 238 3.03 2.56 -4.19
C PHE A 238 2.55 3.87 -3.54
N PRO A 239 2.95 4.17 -2.30
CA PRO A 239 2.43 5.33 -1.57
C PRO A 239 2.86 6.68 -2.16
N GLU A 240 3.97 6.70 -2.91
CA GLU A 240 4.65 7.93 -3.37
C GLU A 240 4.38 8.26 -4.85
N GLU A 241 3.73 7.38 -5.61
CA GLU A 241 3.51 7.59 -7.05
C GLU A 241 2.18 8.27 -7.35
N ASN A 242 2.22 9.26 -8.25
CA ASN A 242 1.07 9.91 -8.90
C ASN A 242 0.91 9.46 -10.37
N ILE A 243 1.59 8.39 -10.79
CA ILE A 243 1.70 8.03 -12.21
C ILE A 243 0.68 6.94 -12.56
N GLY A 244 -0.22 7.27 -13.50
CA GLY A 244 -0.88 6.38 -14.49
C GLY A 244 -1.57 5.09 -14.03
N SER A 245 -0.86 4.14 -13.44
CA SER A 245 -1.29 2.75 -13.18
C SER A 245 -1.97 2.54 -11.82
N GLY A 246 -2.28 3.62 -11.11
CA GLY A 246 -2.90 3.56 -9.78
C GLY A 246 -1.91 3.20 -8.66
N LYS A 247 -2.23 3.60 -7.42
CA LYS A 247 -1.37 3.34 -6.25
C LYS A 247 -1.39 1.88 -5.81
N LEU A 248 -2.33 1.07 -6.30
CA LEU A 248 -2.48 -0.34 -5.98
C LEU A 248 -2.51 -1.14 -7.28
N GLN A 249 -1.56 -2.06 -7.45
CA GLN A 249 -1.43 -2.90 -8.63
C GLN A 249 -1.61 -4.36 -8.25
N LEU A 250 -2.40 -5.11 -9.00
CA LEU A 250 -2.55 -6.55 -8.85
C LEU A 250 -1.52 -7.24 -9.73
N TYR A 251 -0.88 -8.28 -9.21
CA TYR A 251 -0.07 -9.18 -10.01
C TYR A 251 -0.39 -10.64 -9.71
N VAL A 252 -0.08 -11.51 -10.66
CA VAL A 252 -0.23 -12.97 -10.53
C VAL A 252 1.09 -13.67 -10.81
N CYS A 253 1.29 -14.82 -10.19
CA CYS A 253 2.46 -15.65 -10.40
C CYS A 253 2.16 -16.74 -11.43
N LEU A 254 2.61 -16.56 -12.67
CA LEU A 254 2.40 -17.50 -13.77
C LEU A 254 3.72 -18.14 -14.22
N PRO A 255 3.70 -19.39 -14.74
CA PRO A 255 4.88 -20.04 -15.30
C PRO A 255 5.48 -19.28 -16.48
N THR A 256 6.79 -19.03 -16.40
CA THR A 256 7.58 -18.40 -17.46
C THR A 256 8.76 -19.27 -17.84
N VAL A 257 9.36 -18.97 -18.99
CA VAL A 257 10.63 -19.56 -19.41
C VAL A 257 11.60 -18.44 -19.76
N ALA A 258 12.70 -18.38 -19.02
CA ALA A 258 13.79 -17.45 -19.30
C ALA A 258 14.94 -18.16 -20.00
N PHE A 259 15.50 -17.53 -21.04
CA PHE A 259 16.77 -18.00 -21.62
C PHE A 259 17.93 -17.38 -20.84
N GLN A 260 18.88 -18.20 -20.41
CA GLN A 260 20.14 -17.72 -19.85
C GLN A 260 21.26 -17.87 -20.89
N PRO A 261 21.68 -16.79 -21.59
CA PRO A 261 22.69 -16.87 -22.64
C PRO A 261 24.01 -17.41 -22.11
N ARG A 262 24.41 -16.99 -20.90
CA ARG A 262 25.64 -17.44 -20.24
C ARG A 262 25.66 -18.94 -19.94
N GLN A 263 24.50 -19.58 -19.85
CA GLN A 263 24.37 -21.00 -19.57
C GLN A 263 23.80 -21.79 -20.78
N ALA A 264 23.54 -21.11 -21.90
CA ALA A 264 22.91 -21.62 -23.11
C ALA A 264 21.71 -22.56 -22.84
N LYS A 265 20.92 -22.27 -21.79
CA LYS A 265 19.83 -23.13 -21.35
C LYS A 265 18.56 -22.33 -21.07
N TRP A 266 17.43 -22.99 -21.28
CA TRP A 266 16.11 -22.50 -20.91
C TRP A 266 15.83 -22.87 -19.46
N ILE A 267 15.50 -21.88 -18.64
CA ILE A 267 15.11 -22.06 -17.25
C ILE A 267 13.61 -21.86 -17.16
N LYS A 268 12.93 -22.87 -16.62
CA LYS A 268 11.52 -22.77 -16.26
C LYS A 268 11.42 -22.12 -14.89
N GLY A 269 10.63 -21.06 -14.79
CA GLY A 269 10.40 -20.31 -13.57
C GLY A 269 8.93 -20.03 -13.36
N VAL A 270 8.67 -19.29 -12.28
CA VAL A 270 7.41 -18.60 -12.07
C VAL A 270 7.78 -17.14 -11.96
N ASP A 271 7.10 -16.30 -12.73
CA ASP A 271 7.30 -14.86 -12.70
C ASP A 271 6.07 -14.14 -12.22
N GLU A 272 6.28 -12.92 -11.77
CA GLU A 272 5.22 -11.99 -11.42
C GLU A 272 4.77 -11.27 -12.70
N ILE A 273 3.50 -11.41 -13.03
CA ILE A 273 2.85 -10.75 -14.15
C ILE A 273 1.89 -9.72 -13.57
N ASP A 274 2.24 -8.45 -13.73
CA ASP A 274 1.41 -7.31 -13.38
C ASP A 274 0.18 -7.24 -14.28
N ILE A 275 -0.97 -6.99 -13.65
CA ILE A 275 -2.25 -6.78 -14.29
C ILE A 275 -2.57 -5.29 -14.22
N GLN A 276 -2.44 -4.60 -15.35
CA GLN A 276 -2.93 -3.24 -15.51
C GLN A 276 -4.46 -3.28 -15.68
N THR A 277 -5.13 -2.57 -14.78
CA THR A 277 -6.58 -2.50 -14.69
C THR A 277 -6.95 -1.25 -13.88
N GLU A 278 -8.03 -0.57 -14.28
CA GLU A 278 -8.55 0.58 -13.53
C GLU A 278 -9.65 0.17 -12.54
N ASP A 279 -10.41 -0.87 -12.89
CA ASP A 279 -11.61 -1.31 -12.17
C ASP A 279 -11.46 -2.68 -11.49
N PHE A 280 -10.32 -3.34 -11.68
CA PHE A 280 -10.05 -4.72 -11.24
C PHE A 280 -11.02 -5.76 -11.84
N VAL A 281 -11.71 -5.43 -12.92
CA VAL A 281 -12.62 -6.31 -13.67
C VAL A 281 -12.01 -6.66 -15.02
N GLN A 282 -11.69 -5.63 -15.82
CA GLN A 282 -11.13 -5.80 -17.16
C GLN A 282 -9.62 -5.58 -17.15
N VAL A 283 -8.93 -6.42 -17.89
CA VAL A 283 -7.48 -6.31 -18.09
C VAL A 283 -7.25 -5.36 -19.26
N THR A 284 -6.54 -4.27 -19.02
CA THR A 284 -6.12 -3.35 -20.09
C THR A 284 -4.75 -3.74 -20.64
N GLN A 285 -3.87 -4.27 -19.79
CA GLN A 285 -2.51 -4.66 -20.15
C GLN A 285 -1.95 -5.66 -19.12
N LEU A 286 -1.16 -6.63 -19.58
CA LEU A 286 -0.26 -7.47 -18.77
C LEU A 286 1.20 -7.06 -18.94
N LEU A 287 1.94 -6.96 -17.84
CA LEU A 287 3.37 -6.63 -17.84
C LEU A 287 4.16 -7.69 -17.06
N ASP A 288 5.25 -8.19 -17.64
CA ASP A 288 6.18 -9.09 -16.96
C ASP A 288 7.35 -8.28 -16.36
N PHE A 289 7.54 -8.39 -15.04
CA PHE A 289 8.60 -7.67 -14.31
C PHE A 289 10.00 -7.90 -14.87
N ASN A 290 10.30 -9.10 -15.37
CA ASN A 290 11.63 -9.44 -15.89
C ASN A 290 11.88 -8.91 -17.31
N THR A 291 10.84 -8.44 -18.03
CA THR A 291 11.01 -7.81 -19.35
C THR A 291 11.53 -6.37 -19.21
N ILE A 292 11.20 -5.69 -18.11
CA ILE A 292 11.50 -4.26 -17.91
C ILE A 292 12.97 -4.03 -17.53
N LEU A 293 13.68 -5.05 -17.02
CA LEU A 293 14.92 -4.81 -16.27
C LEU A 293 16.26 -4.88 -17.01
N HIS A 294 16.37 -5.24 -18.29
CA HIS A 294 17.70 -5.36 -18.94
C HIS A 294 17.78 -4.96 -20.42
N LEU A 295 17.65 -3.66 -20.71
CA LEU A 295 18.24 -3.03 -21.90
C LEU A 295 19.55 -2.32 -21.54
N GLU A 296 20.49 -3.07 -20.95
CA GLU A 296 21.96 -2.83 -20.97
C GLU A 296 22.60 -3.95 -20.11
N GLY A 297 23.07 -5.04 -20.74
CA GLY A 297 23.93 -6.03 -20.05
C GLY A 297 23.49 -7.51 -19.98
N GLY A 298 22.37 -7.93 -20.55
CA GLY A 298 22.23 -9.32 -21.04
C GLY A 298 21.34 -10.30 -20.29
N PHE A 299 20.12 -9.90 -19.92
CA PHE A 299 18.98 -10.82 -19.88
C PHE A 299 17.92 -10.31 -20.85
N GLN A 300 17.86 -10.90 -22.04
CA GLN A 300 16.78 -10.61 -22.98
C GLN A 300 15.78 -11.76 -22.85
N LEU A 301 14.53 -11.43 -22.50
CA LEU A 301 13.37 -12.22 -22.91
C LEU A 301 13.35 -12.21 -24.44
N LYS A 302 14.03 -13.18 -25.02
CA LYS A 302 13.94 -13.51 -26.44
C LYS A 302 13.23 -14.85 -26.50
N TYR A 303 11.91 -14.88 -26.64
CA TYR A 303 11.30 -15.67 -27.73
C TYR A 303 9.77 -15.68 -27.78
N PRO A 304 9.20 -15.83 -29.00
CA PRO A 304 9.64 -15.29 -30.30
C PRO A 304 8.87 -13.97 -30.50
N PHE A 305 9.50 -12.80 -30.51
CA PHE A 305 10.03 -12.16 -31.73
C PHE A 305 10.98 -11.01 -31.33
N GLN A 306 11.73 -10.49 -32.30
CA GLN A 306 12.37 -9.17 -32.20
C GLN A 306 11.27 -8.12 -32.16
N ILE A 307 10.91 -7.64 -30.97
CA ILE A 307 9.87 -6.64 -30.77
C ILE A 307 10.42 -5.26 -31.13
N THR A 308 9.80 -4.58 -32.09
CA THR A 308 10.03 -3.15 -32.39
C THR A 308 8.88 -2.25 -31.91
N GLY A 309 7.88 -2.79 -31.20
CA GLY A 309 6.79 -2.00 -30.59
C GLY A 309 6.13 -2.66 -29.36
N ILE A 310 5.81 -1.84 -28.34
CA ILE A 310 5.21 -2.26 -27.04
C ILE A 310 3.91 -3.07 -27.19
N ASN A 311 3.14 -2.88 -28.26
CA ASN A 311 1.86 -3.55 -28.45
C ASN A 311 1.97 -5.02 -28.89
N GLU A 312 3.15 -5.51 -29.29
CA GLU A 312 3.34 -6.91 -29.71
C GLU A 312 3.59 -7.87 -28.52
N ILE A 313 3.81 -7.36 -27.31
CA ILE A 313 4.12 -8.20 -26.13
C ILE A 313 2.88 -9.00 -25.69
N PHE A 314 1.67 -8.45 -25.87
CA PHE A 314 0.42 -9.05 -25.41
C PHE A 314 0.05 -10.33 -26.16
N ASP A 315 -0.01 -10.25 -27.48
CA ASP A 315 -0.37 -11.39 -28.34
C ASP A 315 0.64 -12.54 -28.12
N ASN A 316 1.90 -12.19 -27.89
CA ASN A 316 2.96 -13.15 -27.63
C ASN A 316 2.86 -13.84 -26.26
N PHE A 317 2.48 -13.15 -25.18
CA PHE A 317 2.29 -13.79 -23.87
C PHE A 317 1.07 -14.71 -23.85
N GLN A 318 -0.05 -14.24 -24.41
CA GLN A 318 -1.28 -15.02 -24.50
C GLN A 318 -1.05 -16.32 -25.28
N ASP A 319 -0.49 -16.23 -26.48
CA ASP A 319 -0.24 -17.40 -27.33
C ASP A 319 0.78 -18.35 -26.69
N TYR A 320 1.84 -17.80 -26.07
CA TYR A 320 2.80 -18.59 -25.30
C TYR A 320 2.09 -19.38 -24.20
N TYR A 321 1.29 -18.72 -23.36
CA TYR A 321 0.71 -19.36 -22.19
C TYR A 321 -0.35 -20.40 -22.59
N ILE A 322 -1.16 -20.12 -23.62
CA ILE A 322 -2.10 -21.09 -24.20
C ILE A 322 -1.33 -22.33 -24.68
N ASN A 323 -0.22 -22.16 -25.38
CA ASN A 323 0.58 -23.28 -25.87
C ASN A 323 1.30 -24.03 -24.73
N TYR A 324 1.83 -23.33 -23.73
CA TYR A 324 2.39 -23.90 -22.51
C TYR A 324 1.35 -24.77 -21.79
N ARG A 325 0.12 -24.26 -21.60
CA ARG A 325 -1.00 -25.00 -21.01
C ARG A 325 -1.39 -26.21 -21.85
N LYS A 326 -1.47 -26.11 -23.18
CA LYS A 326 -1.72 -27.28 -24.06
C LYS A 326 -0.68 -28.38 -23.83
N TYR A 327 0.61 -28.01 -23.73
CA TYR A 327 1.67 -28.95 -23.41
C TYR A 327 1.53 -29.54 -22.00
N MET A 328 1.29 -28.71 -20.99
CA MET A 328 1.18 -29.14 -19.59
C MET A 328 -0.09 -29.97 -19.32
N LYS A 329 -1.20 -29.72 -20.01
CA LYS A 329 -2.42 -30.52 -19.93
C LYS A 329 -2.21 -32.00 -20.25
N SER A 330 -1.28 -32.30 -21.16
CA SER A 330 -0.90 -33.70 -21.43
C SER A 330 -0.31 -34.39 -20.19
N ARG A 331 0.10 -33.61 -19.19
CA ARG A 331 0.75 -34.06 -17.94
C ARG A 331 -0.09 -33.79 -16.69
N GLN A 332 -1.09 -32.90 -16.74
CA GLN A 332 -1.87 -32.44 -15.58
C GLN A 332 -3.33 -32.09 -15.95
N LYS A 333 -4.24 -32.15 -14.98
CA LYS A 333 -5.69 -31.85 -15.17
C LYS A 333 -5.99 -30.34 -15.13
N LEU A 334 -5.33 -29.54 -15.96
CA LEU A 334 -5.58 -28.09 -16.07
C LEU A 334 -6.74 -27.81 -17.04
N ARG A 335 -7.56 -26.78 -16.74
CA ARG A 335 -8.64 -26.39 -17.67
C ARG A 335 -8.07 -25.81 -18.98
N PRO A 336 -8.83 -25.86 -20.09
CA PRO A 336 -8.55 -25.07 -21.27
C PRO A 336 -8.55 -23.57 -21.02
N VAL A 337 -7.61 -22.92 -21.70
CA VAL A 337 -7.42 -21.48 -21.71
C VAL A 337 -7.45 -21.03 -23.17
N ASP A 338 -8.16 -19.95 -23.44
CA ASP A 338 -8.19 -19.28 -24.73
C ASP A 338 -7.96 -17.77 -24.59
N ALA A 339 -8.04 -17.03 -25.70
CA ALA A 339 -7.79 -15.60 -25.74
C ALA A 339 -8.69 -14.78 -24.78
N SER A 340 -9.95 -15.19 -24.63
CA SER A 340 -10.92 -14.46 -23.80
C SER A 340 -10.61 -14.54 -22.31
N ASP A 341 -9.82 -15.53 -21.87
CA ASP A 341 -9.38 -15.63 -20.49
C ASP A 341 -8.42 -14.50 -20.09
N PHE A 342 -7.76 -13.83 -21.04
CA PHE A 342 -6.79 -12.77 -20.75
C PHE A 342 -7.41 -11.38 -20.68
N THR A 343 -8.70 -11.24 -20.99
CA THR A 343 -9.40 -9.96 -20.92
C THR A 343 -10.05 -9.72 -19.55
N SER A 344 -10.13 -10.77 -18.71
CA SER A 344 -10.79 -10.74 -17.40
C SER A 344 -9.81 -10.98 -16.28
N VAL A 345 -9.80 -10.08 -15.30
CA VAL A 345 -8.99 -10.22 -14.07
C VAL A 345 -9.33 -11.54 -13.36
N ASP A 346 -10.62 -11.92 -13.35
CA ASP A 346 -11.07 -13.17 -12.72
C ASP A 346 -10.54 -14.42 -13.40
N SER A 347 -10.46 -14.41 -14.73
CA SER A 347 -9.94 -15.54 -15.50
C SER A 347 -8.44 -15.70 -15.29
N ILE A 348 -7.68 -14.59 -15.27
CA ILE A 348 -6.24 -14.60 -15.01
C ILE A 348 -5.94 -15.05 -13.58
N ILE A 349 -6.67 -14.57 -12.57
CA ILE A 349 -6.53 -15.07 -11.20
C ILE A 349 -6.81 -16.57 -11.14
N GLN A 350 -7.88 -17.04 -11.80
CA GLN A 350 -8.22 -18.45 -11.84
C GLN A 350 -7.09 -19.30 -12.46
N MET A 351 -6.47 -18.80 -13.54
CA MET A 351 -5.31 -19.44 -14.16
C MET A 351 -4.13 -19.55 -13.18
N ALA A 352 -3.81 -18.46 -12.47
CA ALA A 352 -2.71 -18.43 -11.51
C ALA A 352 -2.93 -19.37 -10.32
N LEU A 353 -4.18 -19.48 -9.85
CA LEU A 353 -4.56 -20.41 -8.78
C LEU A 353 -4.45 -21.88 -9.21
N GLU A 354 -4.89 -22.19 -10.43
CA GLU A 354 -4.75 -23.54 -10.98
C GLU A 354 -3.28 -23.93 -11.19
N ASP A 355 -2.46 -23.02 -11.72
CA ASP A 355 -1.02 -23.25 -11.83
C ASP A 355 -0.34 -23.38 -10.48
N TRP A 356 -0.78 -22.59 -9.50
CA TRP A 356 -0.32 -22.72 -8.13
C TRP A 356 -0.64 -24.09 -7.54
N SER A 357 -1.83 -24.65 -7.81
CA SER A 357 -2.26 -25.94 -7.26
C SER A 357 -1.42 -27.14 -7.72
N VAL A 358 -0.76 -27.01 -8.87
CA VAL A 358 0.04 -28.07 -9.50
C VAL A 358 1.55 -27.88 -9.35
N ARG A 359 1.98 -26.73 -8.83
CA ARG A 359 3.35 -26.49 -8.37
C ARG A 359 3.56 -27.19 -7.05
#